data_AF-A0A4Y2N4V4-F1
#
_entry.id   AF-A0A4Y2N4V4-F1
#
_cell.length_a   1.000
_cell.length_b   1.000
_cell.length_c   1.000
_cell.angle_alpha   90.00
_cell.angle_beta   90.00
_cell.angle_gamma   90.00
#
_symmetry.space_group_name_H-M   'P 1'
#
loop_
_entity.id
_entity.type
_entity.pdbx_description
1 polymer ?
#
loop_
_entity_poly.entity_id
_entity_poly.type
_entity_poly.pdbx_seq_one_letter_code
_entity_poly.pdbx_strand_id
1 'polypeptide(L)'
;MWLTTANRILRLYITTDSPSQSLYTRAENIMKVYAPLWFTIKIHLSCKDGSKHVFESTKKSRYLSAELKATIDPLIQRNGSENLLIVMITDDRNFIRELGLGRIMAARASKSIGLRKFTIPDFNFEAEDYHEFIDWQNWEKTEPPVKMGISDEPLKQMVVDGVSAEVFDF
;
A
#
# COMPACT_ATOMS: atom_id res chain seq x y z
N MET A 1 -12.10 17.45 0.29
CA MET A 1 -13.43 17.41 0.94
C MET A 1 -13.48 16.57 2.24
N TRP A 2 -12.44 15.78 2.61
CA TRP A 2 -12.45 14.96 3.84
C TRP A 2 -12.12 15.75 5.13
N LEU A 3 -11.21 16.73 5.05
CA LEU A 3 -10.72 17.51 6.21
C LEU A 3 -11.85 18.27 6.91
N THR A 4 -12.82 18.80 6.15
CA THR A 4 -14.00 19.46 6.71
C THR A 4 -14.85 18.50 7.54
N THR A 5 -15.04 17.26 7.07
CA THR A 5 -15.79 16.24 7.81
C THR A 5 -15.03 15.79 9.06
N ALA A 6 -13.72 15.56 8.95
CA ALA A 6 -12.88 15.22 10.09
C ALA A 6 -12.93 16.31 11.18
N ASN A 7 -12.75 17.58 10.79
CA ASN A 7 -12.85 18.71 11.71
C ASN A 7 -14.23 18.84 12.35
N ARG A 8 -15.31 18.56 11.62
CA ARG A 8 -16.68 18.54 12.17
C ARG A 8 -16.85 17.44 13.22
N ILE A 9 -16.36 16.23 12.95
CA ILE A 9 -16.43 15.10 13.89
C ILE A 9 -15.61 15.40 15.15
N LEU A 10 -14.39 15.91 14.99
CA LEU A 10 -13.54 16.26 16.13
C LEU A 10 -14.15 17.38 16.98
N ARG A 11 -14.73 18.41 16.36
CA ARG A 11 -15.46 19.46 17.09
C ARG A 11 -16.65 18.89 17.83
N LEU A 12 -17.47 18.07 17.17
CA LEU A 12 -18.62 17.41 17.79
C LEU A 12 -18.20 16.57 19.00
N TYR A 13 -17.09 15.82 18.89
CA TYR A 13 -16.54 15.05 19.99
C TYR A 13 -16.16 15.93 21.18
N ILE A 14 -15.41 17.03 20.96
CA ILE A 14 -14.96 17.95 22.02
C ILE A 14 -16.13 18.70 22.68
N THR A 15 -17.19 19.02 21.93
CA THR A 15 -18.33 19.78 22.44
C THR A 15 -19.43 18.92 23.05
N THR A 16 -19.26 17.60 23.13
CA THR A 16 -20.25 16.69 23.71
C THR A 16 -19.77 16.23 25.09
N ASP A 17 -20.49 16.57 26.16
CA ASP A 17 -20.09 16.24 27.55
C ASP A 17 -19.98 14.72 27.81
N SER A 18 -20.78 13.92 27.11
CA SER A 18 -20.79 12.45 27.22
C SER A 18 -20.91 11.82 25.83
N PRO A 19 -19.80 11.75 25.07
CA PRO A 19 -19.83 11.28 23.68
C PRO A 19 -20.18 9.79 23.63
N SER A 20 -20.96 9.40 22.62
CA SER A 20 -21.24 7.99 22.36
C SER A 20 -19.96 7.24 22.02
N GLN A 21 -19.93 5.93 22.28
CA GLN A 21 -18.80 5.07 21.88
C GLN A 21 -18.50 5.19 20.38
N SER A 22 -19.53 5.31 19.54
CA SER A 22 -19.38 5.48 18.10
C SER A 22 -18.74 6.82 17.71
N LEU A 23 -19.01 7.90 18.45
CA LEU A 23 -18.38 9.20 18.23
C LEU A 23 -16.92 9.19 18.69
N TYR A 24 -16.64 8.59 19.86
CA TYR A 24 -15.28 8.37 20.35
C TYR A 24 -14.45 7.58 19.34
N THR A 25 -14.95 6.42 18.87
CA THR A 25 -14.22 5.57 17.91
C THR A 25 -13.92 6.31 16.59
N ARG A 26 -14.84 7.16 16.11
CA ARG A 26 -14.58 7.98 14.91
C ARG A 26 -13.52 9.06 15.17
N ALA A 27 -13.61 9.77 16.29
CA ALA A 27 -12.63 10.78 16.64
C ALA A 27 -11.23 10.16 16.84
N GLU A 28 -11.16 9.03 17.53
CA GLU A 28 -9.94 8.27 17.73
C GLU A 28 -9.35 7.78 16.40
N ASN A 29 -10.17 7.24 15.49
CA ASN A 29 -9.73 6.83 14.15
C ASN A 29 -9.21 8.00 13.31
N ILE A 30 -9.86 9.17 13.41
CA ILE A 30 -9.36 10.40 12.77
C ILE A 30 -7.95 10.74 13.27
N MET A 31 -7.74 10.69 14.58
CA MET A 31 -6.47 11.10 15.20
C MET A 31 -5.36 10.06 15.03
N LYS A 32 -5.67 8.76 15.13
CA LYS A 32 -4.67 7.68 15.11
C LYS A 32 -4.32 7.20 13.71
N VAL A 33 -5.29 7.20 12.78
CA VAL A 33 -5.12 6.60 11.45
C VAL A 33 -5.17 7.69 10.38
N TYR A 34 -6.32 8.35 10.22
CA TYR A 34 -6.58 9.18 9.05
C TYR A 34 -5.68 10.40 8.94
N ALA A 35 -5.55 11.19 10.01
CA ALA A 35 -4.75 12.41 9.97
C ALA A 35 -3.26 12.10 9.74
N PRO A 36 -2.60 11.22 10.53
CA PRO A 36 -1.20 10.86 10.30
C PRO A 36 -0.96 10.30 8.89
N LEU A 37 -1.79 9.35 8.45
CA LEU A 37 -1.66 8.72 7.14
C LEU A 37 -1.83 9.74 6.00
N TRP A 38 -2.78 10.67 6.12
CA TRP A 38 -2.98 11.70 5.11
C TRP A 38 -1.75 12.61 4.98
N PHE A 39 -1.14 13.01 6.09
CA PHE A 39 0.10 13.79 6.05
C PHE A 39 1.23 12.99 5.42
N THR A 40 1.40 11.71 5.77
CA THR A 40 2.42 10.83 5.17
C THR A 40 2.25 10.76 3.65
N ILE A 41 1.02 10.52 3.16
CA ILE A 41 0.71 10.48 1.72
C ILE A 41 1.02 11.83 1.05
N LYS A 42 0.73 12.95 1.72
CA LYS A 42 0.98 14.29 1.19
C LYS A 42 2.46 14.65 1.10
N ILE A 43 3.29 14.11 1.98
CA ILE A 43 4.74 14.33 1.98
C ILE A 43 5.41 13.40 0.97
N HIS A 44 4.95 12.16 0.84
CA HIS A 44 5.51 11.14 -0.04
C HIS A 44 4.52 10.77 -1.15
N LEU A 45 4.35 11.68 -2.11
CA LEU A 45 3.36 11.57 -3.19
C LEU A 45 3.74 10.57 -4.29
N SER A 46 5.01 10.18 -4.36
CA SER A 46 5.50 9.31 -5.43
C SER A 46 4.83 7.94 -5.38
N CYS A 47 4.55 7.38 -6.56
CA CYS A 47 3.96 6.05 -6.66
C CYS A 47 4.85 4.95 -6.04
N LYS A 48 6.17 5.20 -5.91
CA LYS A 48 7.13 4.33 -5.22
C LYS A 48 6.87 4.16 -3.73
N ASP A 49 6.11 5.07 -3.14
CA ASP A 49 5.72 5.01 -1.73
C ASP A 49 4.31 4.43 -1.55
N GLY A 50 3.57 4.21 -2.65
CA GLY A 50 2.17 3.78 -2.64
C GLY A 50 1.88 2.61 -1.71
N SER A 51 2.63 1.52 -1.81
CA SER A 51 2.45 0.36 -0.93
C SER A 51 3.06 0.53 0.47
N LYS A 52 4.00 1.45 0.66
CA LYS A 52 4.45 1.84 2.01
C LYS A 52 3.31 2.54 2.76
N HIS A 53 2.54 3.40 2.08
CA HIS A 53 1.33 4.02 2.66
C HIS A 53 0.26 3.00 3.01
N VAL A 54 0.05 2.01 2.16
CA VAL A 54 -0.89 0.90 2.42
C VAL A 54 -0.43 0.12 3.64
N PHE A 55 0.86 -0.17 3.74
CA PHE A 55 1.46 -0.84 4.89
C PHE A 55 1.27 -0.06 6.20
N GLU A 56 1.57 1.25 6.17
CA GLU A 56 1.31 2.14 7.29
C GLU A 56 -0.17 2.19 7.68
N SER A 57 -1.08 2.15 6.69
CA SER A 57 -2.52 2.09 6.93
C SER A 57 -2.89 0.83 7.70
N THR A 58 -2.37 -0.32 7.27
CA THR A 58 -2.57 -1.62 7.94
C THR A 58 -2.03 -1.58 9.37
N LYS A 59 -0.79 -1.12 9.60
CA LYS A 59 -0.22 -1.05 10.95
C LYS A 59 -1.07 -0.18 11.87
N LYS A 60 -1.51 0.98 11.37
CA LYS A 60 -2.34 1.92 12.14
C LYS A 60 -3.75 1.41 12.38
N SER A 61 -4.31 0.55 11.53
CA SER A 61 -5.64 -0.04 11.73
C SER A 61 -5.65 -1.25 12.67
N ARG A 62 -4.49 -1.80 13.07
CA ARG A 62 -4.40 -3.01 13.92
C ARG A 62 -5.13 -2.92 15.25
N TYR A 63 -5.29 -1.72 15.82
CA TYR A 63 -6.00 -1.53 17.10
C TYR A 63 -7.53 -1.60 16.97
N LEU A 64 -8.07 -1.54 15.75
CA LEU A 64 -9.51 -1.53 15.52
C LEU A 64 -10.15 -2.88 15.91
N SER A 65 -11.45 -2.85 16.22
CA SER A 65 -12.22 -4.07 16.47
C SER A 65 -12.31 -4.92 15.21
N ALA A 66 -12.53 -6.23 15.37
CA ALA A 66 -12.69 -7.16 14.26
C ALA A 66 -13.82 -6.75 13.30
N GLU A 67 -14.93 -6.19 13.82
CA GLU A 67 -16.03 -5.67 13.02
C GLU A 67 -15.60 -4.52 12.08
N LEU A 68 -14.81 -3.58 12.60
CA LEU A 68 -14.31 -2.45 11.82
C LEU A 68 -13.24 -2.90 10.81
N LYS A 69 -12.35 -3.82 11.23
CA LYS A 69 -11.36 -4.44 10.34
C LYS A 69 -12.02 -5.14 9.16
N ALA A 70 -13.09 -5.91 9.39
CA ALA A 70 -13.85 -6.57 8.32
C ALA A 70 -14.40 -5.59 7.26
N THR A 71 -14.58 -4.31 7.61
CA THR A 71 -15.01 -3.26 6.68
C THR A 71 -13.84 -2.56 6.00
N ILE A 72 -12.73 -2.33 6.72
CA ILE A 72 -11.61 -1.49 6.27
C ILE A 72 -10.55 -2.29 5.52
N ASP A 73 -10.24 -3.50 5.98
CA ASP A 73 -9.17 -4.34 5.43
C ASP A 73 -9.37 -4.64 3.93
N PRO A 74 -10.59 -4.98 3.44
CA PRO A 74 -10.83 -5.14 2.01
C PRO A 74 -10.57 -3.86 1.19
N LEU A 75 -10.80 -2.68 1.78
CA LEU A 75 -10.55 -1.39 1.12
C LEU A 75 -9.05 -1.11 0.99
N ILE A 76 -8.27 -1.46 2.02
CA ILE A 76 -6.81 -1.36 2.02
C ILE A 76 -6.23 -2.31 0.96
N GLN A 77 -6.68 -3.57 0.95
CA GLN A 77 -6.20 -4.62 0.05
C GLN A 77 -6.41 -4.26 -1.43
N ARG A 78 -7.59 -3.71 -1.78
CA ARG A 78 -7.89 -3.29 -3.15
C ARG A 78 -6.97 -2.18 -3.66
N ASN A 79 -6.53 -1.28 -2.78
CA ASN A 79 -5.76 -0.10 -3.19
C ASN A 79 -4.23 -0.34 -3.23
N GLY A 80 -3.72 -1.37 -2.55
CA GLY A 80 -2.28 -1.54 -2.36
C GLY A 80 -1.58 -2.63 -3.16
N SER A 81 -2.34 -3.49 -3.83
CA SER A 81 -1.82 -4.74 -4.40
C SER A 81 -0.96 -4.56 -5.64
N GLU A 82 -1.31 -3.63 -6.53
CA GLU A 82 -0.61 -3.45 -7.81
C GLU A 82 0.74 -2.72 -7.67
N ASN A 83 0.86 -1.88 -6.63
CA ASN A 83 2.03 -1.03 -6.41
C ASN A 83 3.16 -1.73 -5.65
N LEU A 84 2.92 -2.91 -5.05
CA LEU A 84 3.90 -3.58 -4.18
C LEU A 84 5.20 -3.89 -4.91
N LEU A 85 5.11 -4.36 -6.16
CA LEU A 85 6.30 -4.63 -6.97
C LEU A 85 7.06 -3.35 -7.36
N ILE A 86 6.40 -2.19 -7.44
CA ILE A 86 7.05 -0.90 -7.73
C ILE A 86 7.87 -0.48 -6.50
N VAL A 87 7.25 -0.52 -5.32
CA VAL A 87 7.90 -0.19 -4.05
C VAL A 87 9.12 -1.08 -3.80
N MET A 88 9.02 -2.37 -4.12
CA MET A 88 10.12 -3.30 -3.88
C MET A 88 11.37 -3.00 -4.70
N ILE A 89 11.25 -2.76 -6.01
CA ILE A 89 12.43 -2.49 -6.85
C ILE A 89 13.05 -1.11 -6.61
N THR A 90 12.31 -0.23 -5.94
CA THR A 90 12.76 1.11 -5.54
C THR A 90 13.11 1.20 -4.06
N ASP A 91 13.12 0.06 -3.35
CA ASP A 91 13.44 0.05 -1.93
C ASP A 91 14.92 0.29 -1.69
N ASP A 92 15.25 0.92 -0.56
CA ASP A 92 16.65 1.16 -0.19
C ASP A 92 17.39 -0.15 0.14
N ARG A 93 16.66 -1.18 0.57
CA ARG A 93 17.23 -2.47 0.96
C ARG A 93 17.45 -3.36 -0.27
N ASN A 94 18.71 -3.72 -0.52
CA ASN A 94 19.09 -4.48 -1.71
C ASN A 94 18.35 -5.81 -1.87
N PHE A 95 18.20 -6.58 -0.77
CA PHE A 95 17.51 -7.87 -0.82
C PHE A 95 16.03 -7.74 -1.25
N ILE A 96 15.37 -6.61 -0.94
CA ILE A 96 14.00 -6.37 -1.37
C ILE A 96 13.94 -5.97 -2.84
N ARG A 97 14.90 -5.18 -3.32
CA ARG A 97 15.02 -4.86 -4.74
C ARG A 97 15.21 -6.11 -5.59
N GLU A 98 16.12 -6.98 -5.19
CA GLU A 98 16.37 -8.27 -5.83
C GLU A 98 15.10 -9.15 -5.84
N LEU A 99 14.42 -9.24 -4.70
CA LEU A 99 13.17 -9.98 -4.56
C LEU A 99 12.06 -9.42 -5.47
N GLY A 100 11.94 -8.09 -5.56
CA GLY A 100 11.00 -7.41 -6.44
C GLY A 100 11.29 -7.66 -7.91
N LEU A 101 12.55 -7.59 -8.32
CA LEU A 101 12.99 -7.88 -9.69
C LEU A 101 12.71 -9.33 -10.06
N GLY A 102 13.07 -10.29 -9.21
CA GLY A 102 12.80 -11.70 -9.45
C GLY A 102 11.31 -11.98 -9.66
N ARG A 103 10.44 -11.32 -8.89
CA ARG A 103 8.98 -11.42 -9.04
C ARG A 103 8.48 -10.86 -10.38
N ILE A 104 9.03 -9.74 -10.84
CA ILE A 104 8.68 -9.16 -12.15
C ILE A 104 9.14 -10.05 -13.30
N MET A 105 10.36 -10.56 -13.25
CA MET A 105 10.90 -11.46 -14.27
C MET A 105 10.06 -12.74 -14.36
N ALA A 106 9.65 -13.30 -13.22
CA ALA A 106 8.74 -14.45 -13.19
C ALA A 106 7.37 -14.12 -13.82
N ALA A 107 6.79 -12.95 -13.51
CA ALA A 107 5.52 -12.51 -14.09
C ALA A 107 5.59 -12.29 -15.62
N ARG A 108 6.73 -11.77 -16.12
CA ARG A 108 7.00 -11.59 -17.55
C ARG A 108 7.17 -12.91 -18.28
N ALA A 109 7.77 -13.91 -17.63
CA ALA A 109 7.92 -15.25 -18.18
C ALA A 109 6.58 -15.99 -18.26
N SER A 110 5.66 -15.76 -17.32
CA SER A 110 4.34 -16.39 -17.27
C SER A 110 3.30 -15.72 -18.19
N LYS A 111 3.71 -15.01 -19.25
CA LYS A 111 2.82 -14.30 -20.18
C LYS A 111 1.62 -15.18 -20.59
N SER A 112 0.43 -14.80 -20.18
CA SER A 112 -0.81 -15.43 -20.62
C SER A 112 -1.15 -14.96 -22.04
N ILE A 113 -1.75 -15.83 -22.85
CA ILE A 113 -2.09 -15.59 -24.28
C ILE A 113 -3.35 -14.69 -24.38
N GLY A 114 -3.57 -13.77 -23.45
CA GLY A 114 -4.81 -12.99 -23.36
C GLY A 114 -4.70 -11.68 -22.60
N LEU A 115 -5.84 -11.02 -22.39
CA LEU A 115 -5.91 -9.78 -21.60
C LEU A 115 -5.44 -10.05 -20.17
N ARG A 116 -4.62 -9.14 -19.64
CA ARG A 116 -4.19 -9.16 -18.23
C ARG A 116 -5.42 -9.11 -17.33
N LYS A 117 -5.63 -10.16 -16.54
CA LYS A 117 -6.64 -10.19 -15.48
C LYS A 117 -5.96 -9.91 -14.16
N PHE A 118 -6.13 -8.69 -13.63
CA PHE A 118 -5.61 -8.36 -12.31
C PHE A 118 -6.48 -9.01 -11.23
N THR A 119 -5.91 -9.93 -10.46
CA THR A 119 -6.52 -10.52 -9.27
C THR A 119 -5.98 -9.82 -8.04
N ILE A 120 -6.87 -9.45 -7.13
CA ILE A 120 -6.47 -8.83 -5.86
C ILE A 120 -5.89 -9.96 -4.98
N PRO A 121 -4.60 -9.92 -4.60
CA PRO A 121 -3.99 -10.89 -3.69
C PRO A 121 -4.58 -10.75 -2.29
N ASP A 122 -4.63 -11.85 -1.55
CA ASP A 122 -4.92 -11.82 -0.12
C ASP A 122 -3.75 -11.24 0.65
N PHE A 123 -4.06 -10.30 1.55
CA PHE A 123 -3.07 -9.61 2.37
C PHE A 123 -2.90 -10.29 3.72
N ASN A 124 -1.65 -10.48 4.14
CA ASN A 124 -1.30 -10.74 5.52
C ASN A 124 -1.30 -9.41 6.30
N PHE A 125 -2.42 -9.07 6.93
CA PHE A 125 -2.56 -7.84 7.73
C PHE A 125 -1.67 -7.81 8.99
N GLU A 126 -1.18 -8.98 9.42
CA GLU A 126 -0.26 -9.14 10.55
C GLU A 126 1.23 -9.13 10.12
N ALA A 127 1.53 -8.93 8.83
CA ALA A 127 2.90 -8.86 8.32
C ALA A 127 3.73 -7.76 9.00
N GLU A 128 4.98 -8.03 9.37
CA GLU A 128 5.83 -7.02 10.01
C GLU A 128 6.48 -6.06 9.02
N ASP A 129 6.44 -6.41 7.74
CA ASP A 129 6.95 -5.61 6.63
C ASP A 129 6.08 -5.77 5.37
N TYR A 130 6.05 -4.75 4.51
CA TYR A 130 5.19 -4.74 3.32
C TYR A 130 5.57 -5.80 2.28
N HIS A 131 6.83 -6.25 2.23
CA HIS A 131 7.26 -7.27 1.27
C HIS A 131 6.68 -8.67 1.60
N GLU A 132 6.13 -8.84 2.80
CA GLU A 132 5.46 -10.02 3.34
C GLU A 132 3.92 -9.94 3.22
N PHE A 133 3.39 -8.86 2.63
CA PHE A 133 1.94 -8.67 2.49
C PHE A 133 1.24 -9.75 1.70
N ILE A 134 1.88 -10.27 0.66
CA ILE A 134 1.29 -11.25 -0.23
C ILE A 134 2.03 -12.57 -0.04
N ASP A 135 1.30 -13.68 -0.06
CA ASP A 135 1.92 -14.97 -0.29
C ASP A 135 2.29 -15.11 -1.78
N TRP A 136 3.54 -14.77 -2.07
CA TRP A 136 4.07 -14.78 -3.44
C TRP A 136 4.29 -16.18 -4.02
N GLN A 137 4.20 -17.24 -3.21
CA GLN A 137 4.27 -18.61 -3.71
C GLN A 137 2.94 -19.00 -4.35
N ASN A 138 1.84 -18.62 -3.72
CA ASN A 138 0.49 -19.02 -4.13
C ASN A 138 -0.24 -17.98 -4.99
N TRP A 139 0.21 -16.73 -5.03
CA TRP A 139 -0.41 -15.69 -5.85
C TRP A 139 0.06 -15.71 -7.31
N GLU A 140 -0.90 -15.57 -8.23
CA GLU A 140 -0.66 -15.44 -9.68
C GLU A 140 0.05 -14.12 -9.99
N LYS A 141 1.32 -14.21 -10.35
CA LYS A 141 2.18 -13.04 -10.57
C LYS A 141 1.75 -12.31 -11.83
N THR A 142 1.18 -11.12 -11.67
CA THR A 142 0.91 -10.22 -12.80
C THR A 142 1.88 -9.06 -12.84
N GLU A 143 2.40 -8.75 -14.02
CA GLU A 143 3.29 -7.61 -14.20
C GLU A 143 2.50 -6.29 -14.00
N PRO A 144 3.03 -5.30 -13.24
CA PRO A 144 2.39 -3.99 -13.11
C PRO A 144 2.33 -3.26 -14.47
N PRO A 145 1.23 -2.55 -14.78
CA PRO A 145 1.03 -1.94 -16.08
C PRO A 145 2.03 -0.81 -16.35
N VAL A 146 2.47 -0.11 -15.30
CA VAL A 146 3.55 0.90 -15.35
C VAL A 146 4.87 0.30 -15.89
N LYS A 147 5.07 -1.01 -15.76
CA LYS A 147 6.32 -1.68 -16.16
C LYS A 147 6.26 -2.36 -17.52
N MET A 148 5.07 -2.53 -18.12
CA MET A 148 4.95 -3.19 -19.44
C MET A 148 5.75 -2.48 -20.54
N GLY A 149 6.01 -1.18 -20.41
CA GLY A 149 6.80 -0.40 -21.37
C GLY A 149 8.32 -0.39 -21.14
N ILE A 150 8.82 -0.95 -20.03
CA ILE A 150 10.24 -0.91 -19.66
C ILE A 150 10.86 -2.29 -19.95
N SER A 151 11.98 -2.36 -20.69
CA SER A 151 12.70 -3.63 -20.93
C SER A 151 13.32 -4.21 -19.65
N ASP A 152 13.82 -5.45 -19.69
CA ASP A 152 14.40 -6.11 -18.52
C ASP A 152 15.70 -5.43 -18.05
N GLU A 153 16.51 -4.94 -18.98
CA GLU A 153 17.85 -4.41 -18.74
C GLU A 153 17.84 -3.14 -17.85
N PRO A 154 17.01 -2.13 -18.10
CA PRO A 154 16.84 -1.01 -17.19
C PRO A 154 16.39 -1.44 -15.78
N LEU A 155 15.49 -2.43 -15.67
CA LEU A 155 15.04 -2.92 -14.36
C LEU A 155 16.15 -3.62 -13.59
N LYS A 156 16.99 -4.41 -14.27
CA LYS A 156 18.16 -5.05 -13.67
C LYS A 156 19.16 -3.98 -13.20
N GLN A 157 19.40 -2.96 -14.02
CA GLN A 157 20.32 -1.88 -13.71
C GLN A 157 19.88 -1.07 -12.48
N MET A 158 18.57 -0.81 -12.33
CA MET A 158 18.01 -0.14 -11.15
C MET A 158 18.31 -0.88 -9.83
N VAL A 159 18.29 -2.22 -9.84
CA VAL A 159 18.59 -3.00 -8.63
C VAL A 159 20.06 -2.87 -8.24
N VAL A 160 20.96 -2.90 -9.23
CA VAL A 160 22.42 -2.84 -9.07
C VAL A 160 22.86 -1.46 -8.58
N ASP A 161 22.32 -0.38 -9.15
CA ASP A 161 22.81 0.98 -8.90
C ASP A 161 22.27 1.62 -7.61
N GLY A 162 21.31 1.00 -6.91
CA GLY A 162 20.65 1.62 -5.75
C GLY A 162 19.69 2.76 -6.10
N VAL A 163 19.34 2.87 -7.39
CA VAL A 163 18.33 3.70 -8.06
C VAL A 163 18.60 5.22 -8.16
N SER A 164 18.52 5.75 -9.38
CA SER A 164 17.97 7.10 -9.63
C SER A 164 16.47 6.95 -9.91
N ALA A 165 15.64 7.39 -8.95
CA ALA A 165 14.21 7.09 -8.87
C ALA A 165 13.35 7.93 -9.83
N GLU A 166 13.96 8.60 -10.82
CA GLU A 166 13.28 9.55 -11.71
C GLU A 166 12.26 8.89 -12.65
N VAL A 167 12.38 7.58 -12.91
CA VAL A 167 11.47 6.84 -13.80
C VAL A 167 10.07 6.63 -13.19
N PHE A 168 9.92 6.74 -11.87
CA PHE A 168 8.67 6.45 -11.15
C PHE A 168 8.11 7.63 -10.35
N ASP A 169 8.71 8.82 -10.48
CA ASP A 169 8.19 10.05 -9.89
C ASP A 169 7.20 10.70 -10.88
N PHE A 170 5.99 10.13 -10.94
CA PHE A 170 4.82 10.70 -11.62
C PHE A 170 3.91 11.45 -10.64
#